data_AF-A0A4S4M0B8-F1
#
_entry.id   AF-A0A4S4M0B8-F1
#
_cell.length_a   1.000
_cell.length_b   1.000
_cell.length_c   1.000
_cell.angle_alpha   90.00
_cell.angle_beta   90.00
_cell.angle_gamma   90.00
#
_symmetry.space_group_name_H-M   'P 1'
#
loop_
_entity.id
_entity.type
_entity.pdbx_description
1 polymer ?
#
loop_
_entity_poly.entity_id
_entity_poly.type
_entity_poly.pdbx_seq_one_letter_code
_entity_poly.pdbx_strand_id
1 'polypeptide(L)'
;FGNGSCAQIDPQQDFGNILFAGPYTPTHHPGSPPQTIEFYQNFTLTVPANFAVGSALVNVAHLSLVGAGGTPTLDFSDVTVNVAAAN
;
A
#
# COMPACT_ATOMS: atom_id res chain seq x y z
N PHE A 1 -1.59 -1.67 -29.17
CA PHE A 1 -1.46 -1.55 -27.70
C PHE A 1 -1.02 -0.12 -27.40
N GLY A 2 -1.76 0.59 -26.55
CA GLY A 2 -1.74 2.05 -26.41
C GLY A 2 -0.38 2.65 -26.06
N ASN A 3 -0.25 3.97 -26.23
CA ASN A 3 0.96 4.81 -26.15
C ASN A 3 1.75 4.79 -24.81
N GLY A 4 1.71 3.72 -24.01
CA GLY A 4 2.42 3.60 -22.74
C GLY A 4 1.91 4.52 -21.64
N SER A 5 0.75 5.16 -21.82
CA SER A 5 0.18 6.07 -20.83
C SER A 5 -0.76 5.33 -19.88
N CYS A 6 -0.50 5.44 -18.58
CA CYS A 6 -1.41 4.98 -17.52
C CYS A 6 -2.58 5.95 -17.27
N ALA A 7 -2.73 7.02 -18.06
CA ALA A 7 -3.77 8.04 -17.84
C ALA A 7 -5.20 7.54 -18.01
N GLN A 8 -5.38 6.36 -18.62
CA GLN A 8 -6.68 5.72 -18.81
C GLN A 8 -7.02 4.71 -17.71
N ILE A 9 -6.08 4.44 -16.80
CA ILE A 9 -6.25 3.49 -15.70
C ILE A 9 -6.64 4.28 -14.47
N ASP A 10 -7.86 4.04 -14.00
CA ASP A 10 -8.31 4.55 -12.71
C ASP A 10 -8.03 3.49 -11.63
N PRO A 11 -7.04 3.71 -10.75
CA PRO A 11 -6.71 2.75 -9.70
C PRO A 11 -7.87 2.56 -8.71
N GLN A 12 -8.83 3.48 -8.64
CA GLN A 12 -9.99 3.35 -7.77
C GLN A 12 -10.94 2.23 -8.21
N GLN A 13 -10.88 1.78 -9.48
CA GLN A 13 -11.70 0.67 -9.94
C GLN A 13 -11.28 -0.67 -9.31
N ASP A 14 -9.98 -0.86 -9.06
CA ASP A 14 -9.45 -2.11 -8.50
C ASP A 14 -9.24 -2.03 -6.97
N PHE A 15 -8.77 -0.87 -6.46
CA PHE A 15 -8.45 -0.70 -5.04
C PHE A 15 -9.55 -0.03 -4.22
N GLY A 16 -10.61 0.47 -4.87
CA GLY A 16 -11.63 1.27 -4.22
C GLY A 16 -11.09 2.62 -3.75
N ASN A 17 -11.40 3.00 -2.52
CA ASN A 17 -11.06 4.33 -2.03
C ASN A 17 -9.58 4.41 -1.60
N ILE A 18 -8.77 5.08 -2.40
CA ILE A 18 -7.34 5.31 -2.12
C ILE A 18 -7.16 6.15 -0.86
N LEU A 19 -6.60 5.55 0.19
CA LEU A 19 -6.33 6.21 1.47
C LEU A 19 -4.96 6.90 1.51
N PHE A 20 -4.00 6.43 0.70
CA PHE A 20 -2.65 6.98 0.60
C PHE A 20 -2.04 6.66 -0.76
N ALA A 21 -1.38 7.64 -1.37
CA ALA A 21 -0.58 7.47 -2.57
C ALA A 21 0.67 8.36 -2.45
N GLY A 22 1.82 7.74 -2.24
CA GLY A 22 3.05 8.47 -1.96
C GLY A 22 4.28 7.57 -1.98
N PRO A 23 5.48 8.17 -1.83
CA PRO A 23 6.73 7.44 -1.83
C PRO A 23 6.86 6.53 -0.60
N TYR A 24 7.56 5.40 -0.77
CA TYR A 24 7.97 4.52 0.32
C TYR A 24 9.40 4.87 0.74
N THR A 25 9.56 5.36 1.98
CA THR A 25 10.86 5.77 2.56
C THR A 25 11.09 5.03 3.88
N PRO A 26 11.37 3.71 3.82
CA PRO A 26 11.41 2.90 5.02
C PRO A 26 12.66 3.14 5.86
N THR A 27 12.51 2.91 7.15
CA THR A 27 13.59 2.93 8.12
C THR A 27 13.97 1.51 8.53
N HIS A 28 15.24 1.30 8.83
CA HIS A 28 15.71 0.03 9.36
C HIS A 28 15.03 -0.27 10.70
N HIS A 29 14.59 -1.52 10.89
CA HIS A 29 13.92 -1.91 12.12
C HIS A 29 14.90 -1.93 13.31
N PRO A 30 14.57 -1.26 14.44
CA PRO A 30 15.42 -1.30 15.63
C PRO A 30 15.55 -2.74 16.14
N GLY A 31 16.78 -3.22 16.31
CA GLY A 31 17.04 -4.57 16.84
C GLY A 31 17.12 -5.69 15.79
N SER A 32 17.04 -5.35 14.50
CA SER A 32 17.28 -6.33 13.43
C SER A 32 18.69 -6.92 13.51
N PRO A 33 18.86 -8.23 13.25
CA PRO A 33 20.17 -8.85 13.20
C PRO A 33 21.07 -8.18 12.15
N PRO A 34 22.40 -8.15 12.36
CA PRO A 34 23.31 -7.67 11.34
C PRO A 34 23.11 -8.42 10.02
N GLN A 35 23.13 -7.69 8.91
CA GLN A 35 22.98 -8.22 7.54
C GLN A 35 21.59 -8.78 7.18
N THR A 36 20.52 -8.41 7.89
CA THR A 36 19.14 -8.64 7.44
C THR A 36 18.57 -7.43 6.69
N ILE A 37 17.59 -7.69 5.82
CA ILE A 37 16.87 -6.65 5.08
C ILE A 37 15.51 -6.47 5.77
N GLU A 38 15.53 -5.85 6.95
CA GLU A 38 14.34 -5.60 7.77
C GLU A 38 14.05 -4.09 7.81
N PHE A 39 13.23 -3.65 6.86
CA PHE A 39 12.85 -2.26 6.67
C PHE A 39 11.34 -2.12 6.82
N TYR A 40 10.91 -1.04 7.47
CA TYR A 40 9.49 -0.77 7.68
C TYR A 40 9.19 0.74 7.58
N GLN A 41 7.95 1.06 7.28
CA GLN A 41 7.41 2.41 7.38
C GLN A 41 6.02 2.35 8.01
N ASN A 42 5.77 3.22 8.98
CA ASN A 42 4.45 3.34 9.59
C ASN A 42 3.58 4.26 8.73
N PHE A 43 2.36 3.81 8.47
CA PHE A 43 1.34 4.60 7.80
C PHE A 43 0.18 4.86 8.77
N THR A 44 -0.30 6.10 8.79
CA THR A 44 -1.54 6.46 9.47
C THR A 44 -2.57 6.79 8.41
N LEU A 45 -3.60 5.96 8.33
CA LEU A 45 -4.67 6.09 7.35
C LEU A 45 -5.95 6.56 8.06
N THR A 46 -6.70 7.44 7.41
CA THR A 46 -7.99 7.90 7.92
C THR A 46 -9.10 7.13 7.23
N VAL A 47 -10.00 6.54 8.04
CA VAL A 47 -11.20 5.89 7.51
C VAL A 47 -12.09 6.94 6.85
N PRO A 48 -12.57 6.73 5.61
CA PRO A 48 -13.45 7.67 4.93
C PRO A 48 -14.73 7.95 5.73
N ALA A 49 -15.27 9.16 5.59
CA ALA A 49 -16.55 9.50 6.20
C ALA A 49 -17.67 8.57 5.67
N ASN A 50 -18.60 8.18 6.55
CA ASN A 50 -19.71 7.28 6.25
C ASN A 50 -19.29 5.86 5.82
N PHE A 51 -18.07 5.41 6.15
CA PHE A 51 -17.67 4.03 5.92
C PHE A 51 -18.47 3.08 6.82
N ALA A 52 -18.86 1.92 6.28
CA ALA A 52 -19.66 0.95 7.01
C ALA A 52 -18.89 0.37 8.20
N VAL A 53 -19.56 0.23 9.34
CA VAL A 53 -19.04 -0.43 10.53
C VAL A 53 -18.94 -1.93 10.27
N GLY A 54 -17.88 -2.57 10.78
CA GLY A 54 -17.67 -4.01 10.68
C GLY A 54 -16.39 -4.39 9.92
N SER A 55 -16.35 -5.62 9.43
CA SER A 55 -15.20 -6.18 8.73
C SER A 55 -14.92 -5.45 7.43
N ALA A 56 -13.69 -4.98 7.25
CA ALA A 56 -13.21 -4.29 6.06
C ALA A 56 -11.81 -4.79 5.68
N LEU A 57 -11.43 -4.58 4.42
CA LEU A 57 -10.10 -4.90 3.92
C LEU A 57 -9.33 -3.61 3.64
N VAL A 58 -8.07 -3.59 4.07
CA VAL A 58 -7.08 -2.61 3.65
C VAL A 58 -6.15 -3.31 2.66
N ASN A 59 -6.20 -2.89 1.40
CA ASN A 59 -5.36 -3.42 0.34
C ASN A 59 -4.18 -2.47 0.09
N VAL A 60 -2.98 -3.01 0.00
CA VAL A 60 -1.73 -2.26 -0.21
C VAL A 60 -1.09 -2.72 -1.50
N ALA A 61 -0.89 -1.78 -2.43
CA ALA A 61 -0.07 -1.98 -3.62
C ALA A 61 1.36 -1.50 -3.36
N HIS A 62 2.35 -2.34 -3.62
CA HIS A 62 3.75 -1.98 -3.50
C HIS A 62 4.47 -2.22 -4.82
N LEU A 63 4.95 -1.14 -5.44
CA LEU A 63 5.77 -1.18 -6.63
C LEU A 63 7.23 -0.96 -6.26
N SER A 64 8.08 -1.93 -6.57
CA SER A 64 9.53 -1.82 -6.38
C SER A 64 10.27 -2.02 -7.69
N LEU A 65 11.38 -1.31 -7.87
CA LEU A 65 12.28 -1.49 -9.01
C LEU A 65 13.70 -1.70 -8.46
N VAL A 66 14.16 -2.95 -8.52
CA VAL A 66 15.51 -3.30 -8.08
C VAL A 66 16.44 -3.23 -9.29
N GLY A 67 17.47 -2.39 -9.22
CA GLY A 67 18.40 -2.16 -10.31
C GLY A 67 19.12 -3.43 -10.81
N ALA A 68 19.22 -4.46 -9.98
CA ALA A 68 19.79 -5.75 -10.35
C ALA A 68 18.89 -6.60 -11.29
N GLY A 69 17.56 -6.36 -11.29
CA GLY A 69 16.58 -7.18 -12.03
C GLY A 69 16.04 -6.55 -13.30
N GLY A 70 16.21 -5.23 -13.51
CA GLY A 70 15.73 -4.51 -14.71
C GLY A 70 14.21 -4.52 -14.92
N THR A 71 13.45 -5.21 -14.08
CA THR A 71 11.99 -5.34 -14.15
C THR A 71 11.36 -4.82 -12.85
N PRO A 72 10.27 -4.05 -12.95
CA PRO A 72 9.50 -3.68 -11.77
C PRO A 72 8.78 -4.91 -11.19
N THR A 73 8.69 -4.97 -9.87
CA THR A 73 7.86 -5.93 -9.13
C THR A 73 6.70 -5.17 -8.50
N LEU A 74 5.48 -5.63 -8.79
CA LEU A 74 4.26 -5.13 -8.17
C LEU A 74 3.67 -6.22 -7.29
N ASP A 75 3.58 -5.95 -6.00
CA ASP A 75 3.04 -6.86 -4.99
C ASP A 75 1.79 -6.24 -4.34
N PHE A 76 0.91 -7.12 -3.88
CA PHE A 76 -0.33 -6.76 -3.20
C PHE A 76 -0.36 -7.42 -1.82
N SER A 77 -0.84 -6.72 -0.81
CA SER A 77 -1.00 -7.25 0.54
C SER A 77 -2.29 -6.74 1.16
N ASP A 78 -3.06 -7.66 1.73
CA ASP A 78 -4.38 -7.37 2.28
C ASP A 78 -4.39 -7.58 3.80
N VAL A 79 -5.03 -6.66 4.51
CA VAL A 79 -5.19 -6.72 5.96
C VAL A 79 -6.67 -6.57 6.29
N THR A 80 -7.24 -7.57 6.96
CA THR A 80 -8.59 -7.48 7.51
C THR A 80 -8.59 -6.63 8.78
N VAL A 81 -9.42 -5.59 8.78
CA VAL A 81 -9.62 -4.70 9.92
C VAL A 81 -11.10 -4.67 10.30
N ASN A 82 -11.41 -4.31 11.54
CA ASN A 82 -12.77 -4.08 11.98
C ASN A 82 -12.99 -2.59 12.26
N VAL A 83 -13.80 -1.94 11.43
CA VAL A 83 -14.15 -0.53 11.58
C VAL A 83 -15.16 -0.39 12.71
N ALA A 84 -14.84 0.41 13.72
CA ALA A 84 -15.74 0.75 14.82
C ALA A 84 -16.57 2.00 14.49
N ALA A 85 -17.73 2.14 15.14
CA ALA A 85 -18.50 3.37 15.07
C ALA A 85 -17.71 4.55 15.66
N ALA A 86 -17.90 5.75 15.11
CA ALA A 86 -17.41 6.97 15.74
C ALA A 86 -18.10 7.13 17.10
N ASN A 87 -17.31 7.25 18.18
CA ASN A 87 -17.81 7.51 19.53
C ASN A 87 -18.39 8.92 19.68
#